data_AF-A0A8X8Y8C5-F1
#
_entry.id   AF-A0A8X8Y8C5-F1
#
_cell.length_a   1.000
_cell.length_b   1.000
_cell.length_c   1.000
_cell.angle_alpha   90.00
_cell.angle_beta   90.00
_cell.angle_gamma   90.00
#
_symmetry.space_group_name_H-M   'P 1'
#
loop_
_entity.id
_entity.type
_entity.pdbx_description
1 polymer ?
#
loop_
_entity_poly.entity_id
_entity_poly.type
_entity_poly.pdbx_seq_one_letter_code
_entity_poly.pdbx_strand_id
1 'polypeptide(L)'
;MGFESVLHYRIEYIPSILAFSLLKSFDEEKCKIKLYNGKKIHITEEDVELVYGFPRCDITYCREKWKSNAPFMRELAEQCDTKPGNVNHKAVEQLMLADHEGGPQFKRLFLVLLESTLIEPSTCGMIKSKIGEIVDGLDNVRNINRCSYTISVLKFALGNWLKTEKNAFAGPLPFLMLCYLDRVTQDKRHVPRTFPLMKGWKSEHLQAREDKETSEGVFLFRTYKEEICLTYSQKISYRRSSSKGMKKKALM
;
A
#
# COMPACT_ATOMS: atom_id res chain seq x y z
N MET A 1 9.68 6.92 12.40
CA MET A 1 8.26 6.48 12.41
C MET A 1 8.04 5.14 11.69
N GLY A 2 9.04 4.58 10.99
CA GLY A 2 8.87 3.30 10.28
C GLY A 2 8.38 3.44 8.84
N PHE A 3 8.44 4.66 8.26
CA PHE A 3 7.95 4.99 6.92
C PHE A 3 9.03 5.54 5.98
N GLU A 4 10.30 5.33 6.31
CA GLU A 4 11.42 5.82 5.51
C GLU A 4 11.34 5.34 4.05
N SER A 5 10.82 4.14 3.84
CA SER A 5 10.56 3.58 2.52
C SER A 5 9.71 4.47 1.61
N VAL A 6 8.75 5.20 2.18
CA VAL A 6 7.80 6.06 1.46
C VAL A 6 8.51 7.22 0.75
N LEU A 7 9.68 7.64 1.22
CA LEU A 7 10.52 8.65 0.55
C LEU A 7 10.96 8.22 -0.86
N HIS A 8 10.87 6.93 -1.17
CA HIS A 8 11.20 6.37 -2.48
C HIS A 8 9.98 6.02 -3.32
N TYR A 9 8.77 6.40 -2.88
CA TYR A 9 7.53 6.17 -3.64
C TYR A 9 7.53 7.03 -4.91
N ARG A 10 7.29 6.40 -6.08
CA ARG A 10 7.31 7.07 -7.40
C ARG A 10 6.11 6.68 -8.29
N ILE A 11 5.01 6.23 -7.69
CA ILE A 11 3.80 5.83 -8.42
C ILE A 11 2.79 6.98 -8.32
N GLU A 12 2.81 7.87 -9.29
CA GLU A 12 1.95 9.06 -9.36
C GLU A 12 0.54 8.74 -9.87
N TYR A 13 0.44 7.76 -10.76
CA TYR A 13 -0.82 7.22 -11.29
C TYR A 13 -0.78 5.70 -11.43
N ILE A 14 -1.97 5.08 -11.45
CA ILE A 14 -2.14 3.64 -11.67
C ILE A 14 -2.94 3.45 -12.96
N PRO A 15 -2.47 2.59 -13.88
CA PRO A 15 -3.14 2.33 -15.14
C PRO A 15 -4.46 1.55 -14.90
N SER A 16 -5.53 2.03 -15.54
CA SER A 16 -6.91 1.77 -15.10
C SER A 16 -7.45 0.41 -15.55
N ILE A 17 -7.02 -0.09 -16.71
CA ILE A 17 -7.50 -1.36 -17.28
C ILE A 17 -6.92 -2.52 -16.47
N LEU A 18 -5.62 -2.49 -16.17
CA LEU A 18 -4.95 -3.49 -15.35
C LEU A 18 -5.48 -3.46 -13.92
N ALA A 19 -5.68 -2.25 -13.37
CA ALA A 19 -6.30 -2.10 -12.05
C ALA A 19 -7.71 -2.71 -12.02
N PHE A 20 -8.57 -2.39 -12.98
CA PHE A 20 -9.93 -2.92 -13.05
C PHE A 20 -9.95 -4.44 -13.18
N SER A 21 -9.14 -5.00 -14.07
CA SER A 21 -8.96 -6.44 -14.22
C SER A 21 -8.56 -7.09 -12.88
N LEU A 22 -7.55 -6.53 -12.21
CA LEU A 22 -7.08 -7.03 -10.92
C LEU A 22 -8.20 -7.05 -9.87
N LEU A 23 -8.96 -5.98 -9.74
CA LEU A 23 -10.07 -5.88 -8.81
C LEU A 23 -11.13 -6.96 -9.10
N LYS A 24 -11.51 -7.17 -10.37
CA LYS A 24 -12.47 -8.21 -10.77
C LYS A 24 -12.00 -9.63 -10.48
N SER A 25 -10.69 -9.85 -10.43
CA SER A 25 -10.10 -11.16 -10.21
C SER A 25 -9.84 -11.49 -8.74
N PHE A 26 -9.96 -10.51 -7.85
CA PHE A 26 -9.68 -10.69 -6.44
C PHE A 26 -10.87 -11.32 -5.71
N ASP A 27 -10.57 -12.21 -4.78
CA ASP A 27 -11.50 -12.88 -3.88
C ASP A 27 -11.27 -12.31 -2.47
N GLU A 28 -12.14 -11.40 -2.03
CA GLU A 28 -12.06 -10.68 -0.75
C GLU A 28 -12.18 -11.60 0.45
N GLU A 29 -13.03 -12.61 0.35
CA GLU A 29 -13.26 -13.57 1.42
C GLU A 29 -11.98 -14.36 1.70
N LYS A 30 -11.34 -14.86 0.63
CA LYS A 30 -10.12 -15.68 0.70
C LYS A 30 -8.82 -14.88 0.57
N CYS A 31 -8.91 -13.56 0.48
CA CYS A 31 -7.79 -12.62 0.32
C CYS A 31 -6.77 -13.07 -0.74
N LYS A 32 -7.23 -13.26 -1.99
CA LYS A 32 -6.36 -13.76 -3.07
C LYS A 32 -6.75 -13.26 -4.45
N ILE A 33 -5.76 -13.13 -5.33
CA ILE A 33 -5.95 -12.85 -6.75
C ILE A 33 -6.12 -14.18 -7.49
N LYS A 34 -7.21 -14.34 -8.24
CA LYS A 34 -7.45 -15.49 -9.13
C LYS A 34 -6.88 -15.20 -10.51
N LEU A 35 -6.11 -16.12 -11.02
CA LEU A 35 -5.43 -16.02 -12.31
C LEU A 35 -6.17 -16.86 -13.35
N TYR A 36 -6.19 -16.49 -14.65
CA TYR A 36 -6.95 -17.27 -15.64
C TYR A 36 -6.44 -18.71 -15.81
N ASN A 37 -5.17 -18.98 -15.51
CA ASN A 37 -4.65 -20.36 -15.53
C ASN A 37 -5.05 -21.19 -14.29
N GLY A 38 -5.97 -20.70 -13.46
CA GLY A 38 -6.46 -21.37 -12.25
C GLY A 38 -5.56 -21.19 -11.01
N LYS A 39 -4.39 -20.58 -11.15
CA LYS A 39 -3.49 -20.30 -10.02
C LYS A 39 -4.01 -19.15 -9.16
N LYS A 40 -3.46 -19.07 -7.94
CA LYS A 40 -3.94 -18.17 -6.89
C LYS A 40 -2.77 -17.50 -6.19
N ILE A 41 -2.80 -16.18 -6.13
CA ILE A 41 -1.86 -15.40 -5.34
C ILE A 41 -2.54 -15.05 -4.02
N HIS A 42 -2.10 -15.68 -2.93
CA HIS A 42 -2.57 -15.31 -1.59
C HIS A 42 -1.87 -14.03 -1.15
N ILE A 43 -2.65 -13.12 -0.57
CA ILE A 43 -2.19 -11.84 -0.06
C ILE A 43 -2.23 -11.87 1.46
N THR A 44 -1.09 -11.61 2.11
CA THR A 44 -0.95 -11.63 3.57
C THR A 44 -0.35 -10.35 4.13
N GLU A 45 -0.22 -10.25 5.45
CA GLU A 45 0.45 -9.11 6.09
C GLU A 45 1.93 -9.00 5.72
N GLU A 46 2.61 -10.14 5.51
CA GLU A 46 3.98 -10.18 4.99
C GLU A 46 4.10 -9.51 3.62
N ASP A 47 3.04 -9.53 2.82
CA ASP A 47 3.03 -8.84 1.53
C ASP A 47 2.99 -7.34 1.71
N VAL A 48 2.28 -6.82 2.70
CA VAL A 48 2.26 -5.38 2.99
C VAL A 48 3.64 -4.94 3.46
N GLU A 49 4.28 -5.71 4.34
CA GLU A 49 5.67 -5.49 4.76
C GLU A 49 6.64 -5.56 3.56
N LEU A 50 6.47 -6.55 2.68
CA LEU A 50 7.30 -6.70 1.48
C LEU A 50 7.13 -5.52 0.51
N VAL A 51 5.89 -5.06 0.30
CA VAL A 51 5.56 -4.00 -0.65
C VAL A 51 5.98 -2.63 -0.15
N TYR A 52 5.56 -2.28 1.08
CA TYR A 52 5.74 -0.94 1.63
C TYR A 52 6.88 -0.83 2.64
N GLY A 53 7.35 -1.93 3.22
CA GLY A 53 8.34 -1.89 4.30
C GLY A 53 7.75 -1.42 5.64
N PHE A 54 6.42 -1.45 5.79
CA PHE A 54 5.78 -1.10 7.05
C PHE A 54 6.08 -2.15 8.11
N PRO A 55 6.30 -1.73 9.37
CA PRO A 55 6.53 -2.68 10.45
C PRO A 55 5.27 -3.50 10.75
N ARG A 56 5.46 -4.80 11.00
CA ARG A 56 4.44 -5.65 11.63
C ARG A 56 4.59 -5.54 13.13
N CYS A 57 3.53 -5.08 13.78
CA CYS A 57 3.52 -4.81 15.21
C CYS A 57 2.39 -5.58 15.87
N ASP A 58 2.34 -5.58 17.20
CA ASP A 58 1.41 -6.43 17.95
C ASP A 58 -0.01 -5.83 18.05
N ILE A 59 -0.17 -4.51 17.87
CA ILE A 59 -1.48 -3.87 17.99
C ILE A 59 -2.22 -3.98 16.66
N THR A 60 -3.04 -5.02 16.55
CA THR A 60 -3.89 -5.30 15.40
C THR A 60 -5.13 -4.41 15.40
N TYR A 61 -5.43 -3.78 14.26
CA TYR A 61 -6.64 -2.99 14.07
C TYR A 61 -7.48 -3.50 12.90
N CYS A 62 -8.79 -3.54 13.11
CA CYS A 62 -9.78 -3.83 12.07
C CYS A 62 -10.50 -2.52 11.76
N ARG A 63 -10.65 -2.22 10.47
CA ARG A 63 -11.28 -0.98 9.99
C ARG A 63 -12.66 -0.72 10.59
N GLU A 64 -13.43 -1.78 10.86
CA GLU A 64 -14.78 -1.71 11.43
C GLU A 64 -14.80 -1.15 12.85
N LYS A 65 -13.69 -1.26 13.59
CA LYS A 65 -13.61 -0.87 15.00
C LYS A 65 -13.40 0.64 15.18
N TRP A 66 -13.01 1.36 14.13
CA TRP A 66 -12.67 2.78 14.25
C TRP A 66 -13.88 3.70 14.17
N LYS A 67 -13.91 4.60 15.15
CA LYS A 67 -14.85 5.69 15.31
C LYS A 67 -14.29 6.94 14.65
N SER A 68 -15.19 7.86 14.34
CA SER A 68 -14.79 9.18 13.87
C SER A 68 -14.12 9.95 15.01
N ASN A 69 -12.90 10.46 14.81
CA ASN A 69 -12.28 11.40 15.75
C ASN A 69 -12.70 12.83 15.37
N ALA A 70 -13.91 13.20 15.77
CA ALA A 70 -14.49 14.51 15.44
C ALA A 70 -13.70 15.71 16.02
N PRO A 71 -13.12 15.64 17.24
CA PRO A 71 -12.22 16.68 17.73
C PRO A 71 -11.02 16.90 16.80
N PHE A 72 -10.27 15.85 16.45
CA PHE A 72 -9.13 15.94 15.54
C PHE A 72 -9.50 16.56 14.19
N MET A 73 -10.63 16.12 13.60
CA MET A 73 -11.05 16.64 12.29
C MET A 73 -11.49 18.10 12.33
N ARG A 74 -12.02 18.58 13.47
CA ARG A 74 -12.32 20.01 13.64
C ARG A 74 -11.03 20.83 13.70
N GLU A 75 -10.08 20.40 14.51
CA GLU A 75 -8.76 21.05 14.61
C GLU A 75 -8.05 21.10 13.25
N LEU A 76 -8.01 19.97 12.53
CA LEU A 76 -7.39 19.91 11.21
C LEU A 76 -8.09 20.82 10.19
N ALA A 77 -9.42 20.92 10.26
CA ALA A 77 -10.19 21.76 9.36
C ALA A 77 -10.02 23.25 9.65
N GLU A 78 -9.94 23.63 10.93
CA GLU A 78 -9.59 24.98 11.37
C GLU A 78 -8.22 25.39 10.86
N GLN A 79 -7.22 24.50 10.96
CA GLN A 79 -5.88 24.76 10.40
C GLN A 79 -5.93 24.92 8.87
N CYS A 80 -6.76 24.14 8.18
CA CYS A 80 -6.94 24.20 6.73
C CYS A 80 -7.86 25.33 6.24
N ASP A 81 -8.38 26.19 7.13
CA ASP A 81 -9.40 27.20 6.84
C ASP A 81 -10.61 26.64 6.05
N THR A 82 -11.16 25.51 6.52
CA THR A 82 -12.25 24.81 5.84
C THR A 82 -13.18 24.11 6.82
N LYS A 83 -14.22 23.44 6.29
CA LYS A 83 -15.14 22.61 7.08
C LYS A 83 -14.57 21.18 7.24
N PRO A 84 -14.85 20.47 8.35
CA PRO A 84 -14.35 19.10 8.57
C PRO A 84 -14.60 18.10 7.44
N GLY A 85 -15.71 18.25 6.69
CA GLY A 85 -16.02 17.39 5.54
C GLY A 85 -15.31 17.76 4.23
N ASN A 86 -14.61 18.89 4.19
CA ASN A 86 -13.98 19.46 3.00
C ASN A 86 -12.45 19.48 3.08
N VAL A 87 -11.88 18.90 4.14
CA VAL A 87 -10.42 18.74 4.26
C VAL A 87 -9.96 17.77 3.16
N ASN A 88 -9.11 18.24 2.25
CA ASN A 88 -8.56 17.46 1.15
C ASN A 88 -7.04 17.35 1.25
N HIS A 89 -6.44 16.47 0.45
CA HIS A 89 -4.99 16.25 0.45
C HIS A 89 -4.19 17.52 0.15
N LYS A 90 -4.70 18.41 -0.71
CA LYS A 90 -4.00 19.65 -1.08
C LYS A 90 -3.89 20.59 0.12
N ALA A 91 -4.97 20.76 0.88
CA ALA A 91 -4.98 21.60 2.07
C ALA A 91 -3.97 21.09 3.13
N VAL A 92 -3.97 19.78 3.38
CA VAL A 92 -3.02 19.15 4.33
C VAL A 92 -1.58 19.22 3.83
N GLU A 93 -1.34 19.06 2.52
CA GLU A 93 -0.03 19.26 1.91
C GLU A 93 0.49 20.70 2.14
N GLN A 94 -0.35 21.72 1.93
CA GLN A 94 0.06 23.10 2.15
C GLN A 94 0.43 23.38 3.62
N LEU A 95 -0.34 22.83 4.57
CA LEU A 95 0.02 22.90 5.99
C LEU A 95 1.36 22.23 6.28
N MET A 96 1.61 21.07 5.69
CA MET A 96 2.85 20.32 5.89
C MET A 96 4.06 21.04 5.30
N LEU A 97 3.90 21.73 4.15
CA LEU A 97 4.96 22.53 3.53
C LEU A 97 5.29 23.81 4.31
N ALA A 98 4.32 24.35 5.03
CA ALA A 98 4.51 25.51 5.91
C ALA A 98 5.17 25.16 7.26
N ASP A 99 5.21 23.87 7.65
CA ASP A 99 5.89 23.41 8.86
C ASP A 99 7.38 23.17 8.60
N HIS A 100 8.23 24.07 9.10
CA HIS A 100 9.69 23.98 8.97
C HIS A 100 10.38 23.27 10.15
N GLU A 101 9.63 22.98 11.22
CA GLU A 101 10.18 22.45 12.48
C GLU A 101 10.28 20.91 12.46
N GLY A 102 9.51 20.23 11.61
CA GLY A 102 9.53 18.76 11.51
C GLY A 102 9.06 18.06 12.80
N GLY A 103 8.29 18.78 13.63
CA GLY A 103 7.86 18.39 14.96
C GLY A 103 6.69 17.38 14.96
N PRO A 104 6.01 17.23 16.12
CA PRO A 104 4.81 16.39 16.22
C PRO A 104 3.72 16.73 15.19
N GLN A 105 3.56 18.01 14.84
CA GLN A 105 2.55 18.45 13.89
C GLN A 105 2.85 17.95 12.48
N PHE A 106 4.06 18.18 11.97
CA PHE A 106 4.54 17.58 10.71
C PHE A 106 4.26 16.07 10.66
N LYS A 107 4.58 15.34 11.74
CA LYS A 107 4.36 13.88 11.81
C LYS A 107 2.88 13.50 11.70
N ARG A 108 1.98 14.27 12.33
CA ARG A 108 0.52 14.07 12.21
C ARG A 108 0.04 14.31 10.79
N LEU A 109 0.43 15.42 10.16
CA LEU A 109 0.05 15.75 8.79
C LEU A 109 0.59 14.72 7.78
N PHE A 110 1.85 14.29 7.96
CA PHE A 110 2.44 13.21 7.18
C PHE A 110 1.63 11.91 7.27
N LEU A 111 1.22 11.51 8.48
CA LEU A 111 0.41 10.31 8.68
C LEU A 111 -0.98 10.44 8.06
N VAL A 112 -1.62 11.62 8.14
CA VAL A 112 -2.89 11.88 7.46
C VAL A 112 -2.73 11.66 5.95
N LEU A 113 -1.69 12.22 5.33
CA LEU A 113 -1.44 12.04 3.89
C LEU A 113 -1.10 10.58 3.55
N LEU A 114 -0.25 9.93 4.34
CA LEU A 114 0.14 8.54 4.14
C LEU A 114 -1.07 7.59 4.14
N GLU A 115 -1.86 7.65 5.22
CA GLU A 115 -3.00 6.75 5.42
C GLU A 115 -4.11 7.04 4.40
N SER A 116 -4.40 8.32 4.11
CA SER A 116 -5.45 8.71 3.13
C SER A 116 -5.03 8.57 1.66
N THR A 117 -3.77 8.27 1.37
CA THR A 117 -3.29 8.11 -0.02
C THR A 117 -2.97 6.66 -0.34
N LEU A 118 -2.24 5.95 0.54
CA LEU A 118 -1.73 4.61 0.24
C LEU A 118 -2.57 3.47 0.82
N ILE A 119 -3.31 3.73 1.90
CA ILE A 119 -3.98 2.69 2.68
C ILE A 119 -5.49 2.79 2.51
N GLU A 120 -6.09 3.89 2.96
CA GLU A 120 -7.53 4.10 2.92
C GLU A 120 -7.92 5.42 2.22
N PRO A 121 -7.76 5.49 0.88
CA PRO A 121 -8.21 6.63 0.11
C PRO A 121 -9.73 6.80 0.12
N SER A 122 -10.17 7.98 -0.32
CA SER A 122 -11.56 8.38 -0.48
C SER A 122 -11.94 8.44 -1.95
N THR A 123 -13.19 8.12 -2.28
CA THR A 123 -13.71 8.29 -3.64
C THR A 123 -14.01 9.74 -4.01
N CYS A 124 -14.13 10.64 -3.03
CA CYS A 124 -14.50 12.04 -3.25
C CYS A 124 -13.33 13.02 -3.08
N GLY A 125 -12.10 12.54 -2.92
CA GLY A 125 -10.92 13.39 -2.73
C GLY A 125 -10.82 14.07 -1.34
N MET A 126 -11.78 13.83 -0.45
CA MET A 126 -11.78 14.34 0.92
C MET A 126 -11.17 13.33 1.89
N ILE A 127 -10.45 13.81 2.90
CA ILE A 127 -9.89 13.00 3.97
C ILE A 127 -11.03 12.47 4.86
N LYS A 128 -11.03 11.15 5.08
CA LYS A 128 -12.05 10.48 5.91
C LYS A 128 -11.86 10.83 7.37
N SER A 129 -12.95 11.12 8.07
CA SER A 129 -12.90 11.51 9.49
C SER A 129 -12.36 10.44 10.45
N LYS A 130 -12.41 9.18 10.04
CA LYS A 130 -11.85 8.04 10.79
C LYS A 130 -10.33 8.07 10.89
N ILE A 131 -9.64 8.85 10.04
CA ILE A 131 -8.18 8.94 10.04
C ILE A 131 -7.62 9.49 11.35
N GLY A 132 -8.41 10.29 12.08
CA GLY A 132 -7.95 10.86 13.32
C GLY A 132 -7.62 9.80 14.39
N GLU A 133 -8.31 8.66 14.41
CA GLU A 133 -8.02 7.60 15.40
C GLU A 133 -6.65 6.93 15.16
N ILE A 134 -6.13 6.96 13.92
CA ILE A 134 -4.81 6.40 13.57
C ILE A 134 -3.67 7.32 13.97
N VAL A 135 -3.89 8.62 13.82
CA VAL A 135 -2.82 9.62 13.79
C VAL A 135 -2.71 10.44 15.08
N ASP A 136 -3.74 10.43 15.92
CA ASP A 136 -3.80 11.26 17.14
C ASP A 136 -2.72 10.84 18.18
N GLY A 137 -2.53 9.53 18.36
CA GLY A 137 -1.55 8.97 19.29
C GLY A 137 -0.18 8.68 18.68
N LEU A 138 0.67 9.70 18.51
CA LEU A 138 2.02 9.55 17.93
C LEU A 138 2.91 8.52 18.65
N ASP A 139 2.73 8.34 19.96
CA ASP A 139 3.47 7.33 20.74
C ASP A 139 3.08 5.90 20.35
N ASN A 140 1.82 5.70 19.95
CA ASN A 140 1.28 4.42 19.53
C ASN A 140 1.46 4.17 18.03
N VAL A 141 1.78 5.19 17.23
CA VAL A 141 1.98 5.08 15.77
C VAL A 141 2.95 3.94 15.45
N ARG A 142 4.01 3.73 16.22
CA ARG A 142 4.98 2.66 15.97
C ARG A 142 4.49 1.27 16.34
N ASN A 143 3.45 1.16 17.15
CA ASN A 143 2.91 -0.11 17.66
C ASN A 143 1.69 -0.60 16.86
N ILE A 144 1.13 0.24 15.99
CA ILE A 144 0.02 -0.11 15.10
C ILE A 144 0.50 -1.05 13.99
N ASN A 145 -0.13 -2.22 13.89
CA ASN A 145 0.05 -3.13 12.77
C ASN A 145 -0.65 -2.62 11.51
N ARG A 146 0.06 -1.80 10.74
CA ARG A 146 -0.44 -1.29 9.45
C ARG A 146 -0.57 -2.35 8.38
N CYS A 147 0.14 -3.47 8.53
CA CYS A 147 0.01 -4.59 7.61
C CYS A 147 -1.38 -5.22 7.73
N SER A 148 -1.80 -5.59 8.94
CA SER A 148 -3.17 -6.07 9.20
C SER A 148 -4.22 -5.04 8.80
N TYR A 149 -4.01 -3.76 9.11
CA TYR A 149 -4.97 -2.72 8.77
C TYR A 149 -5.13 -2.56 7.24
N THR A 150 -4.03 -2.56 6.48
CA THR A 150 -4.07 -2.49 5.01
C THR A 150 -4.85 -3.66 4.41
N ILE A 151 -4.67 -4.89 4.93
CA ILE A 151 -5.45 -6.06 4.49
C ILE A 151 -6.94 -5.90 4.83
N SER A 152 -7.28 -5.43 6.03
CA SER A 152 -8.66 -5.15 6.42
C SER A 152 -9.32 -4.11 5.51
N VAL A 153 -8.61 -3.03 5.17
CA VAL A 153 -9.09 -1.99 4.24
C VAL A 153 -9.27 -2.55 2.84
N LEU A 154 -8.32 -3.35 2.33
CA LEU A 154 -8.42 -3.98 1.00
C LEU A 154 -9.69 -4.83 0.88
N LYS A 155 -9.93 -5.72 1.85
CA LYS A 155 -11.12 -6.58 1.87
C LYS A 155 -12.40 -5.75 1.90
N PHE A 156 -12.48 -4.76 2.78
CA PHE A 156 -13.65 -3.90 2.91
C PHE A 156 -13.92 -3.09 1.63
N ALA A 157 -12.87 -2.47 1.07
CA ALA A 157 -12.99 -1.63 -0.11
C ALA A 157 -13.45 -2.45 -1.32
N LEU A 158 -12.92 -3.66 -1.50
CA LEU A 158 -13.31 -4.52 -2.60
C LEU A 158 -14.75 -5.03 -2.46
N GLY A 159 -15.13 -5.50 -1.27
CA GLY A 159 -16.50 -5.98 -1.01
C GLY A 159 -17.57 -4.90 -1.24
N ASN A 160 -17.24 -3.62 -1.08
CA ASN A 160 -18.15 -2.53 -1.43
C ASN A 160 -18.08 -2.12 -2.90
N TRP A 161 -16.87 -2.13 -3.48
CA TRP A 161 -16.69 -1.79 -4.88
C TRP A 161 -17.43 -2.77 -5.79
N LEU A 162 -17.34 -4.09 -5.53
CA LEU A 162 -18.03 -5.15 -6.29
C LEU A 162 -19.57 -5.02 -6.30
N LYS A 163 -20.16 -4.32 -5.32
CA LYS A 163 -21.63 -4.08 -5.30
C LYS A 163 -22.06 -3.06 -6.34
N THR A 164 -21.17 -2.18 -6.77
CA THR A 164 -21.50 -1.05 -7.65
C THR A 164 -20.76 -1.13 -8.98
N GLU A 165 -19.47 -1.47 -8.96
CA GLU A 165 -18.51 -1.49 -10.07
C GLU A 165 -18.43 -0.19 -10.91
N LYS A 166 -19.20 0.84 -10.53
CA LYS A 166 -19.34 2.13 -11.20
C LYS A 166 -18.58 3.26 -10.50
N ASN A 167 -18.31 3.08 -9.21
CA ASN A 167 -17.61 4.07 -8.41
C ASN A 167 -16.10 3.84 -8.46
N ALA A 168 -15.32 4.88 -8.16
CA ALA A 168 -13.89 4.75 -7.94
C ALA A 168 -13.59 3.74 -6.82
N PHE A 169 -12.50 2.98 -6.95
CA PHE A 169 -12.05 2.08 -5.90
C PHE A 169 -11.32 2.85 -4.79
N ALA A 170 -11.85 2.78 -3.57
CA ALA A 170 -11.32 3.49 -2.39
C ALA A 170 -10.58 2.55 -1.42
N GLY A 171 -9.58 1.84 -1.95
CA GLY A 171 -8.68 0.96 -1.19
C GLY A 171 -7.23 1.07 -1.63
N PRO A 172 -6.33 0.24 -1.07
CA PRO A 172 -4.89 0.32 -1.30
C PRO A 172 -4.50 -0.28 -2.66
N LEU A 173 -4.90 0.40 -3.75
CA LEU A 173 -4.67 -0.05 -5.11
C LEU A 173 -3.17 -0.16 -5.49
N PRO A 174 -2.27 0.76 -5.08
CA PRO A 174 -0.83 0.59 -5.35
C PRO A 174 -0.30 -0.71 -4.74
N PHE A 175 -0.74 -1.06 -3.53
CA PHE A 175 -0.36 -2.31 -2.88
C PHE A 175 -0.79 -3.54 -3.69
N LEU A 176 -2.06 -3.59 -4.07
CA LEU A 176 -2.60 -4.72 -4.84
C LEU A 176 -1.87 -4.88 -6.19
N MET A 177 -1.63 -3.76 -6.88
CA MET A 177 -0.90 -3.73 -8.14
C MET A 177 0.53 -4.28 -7.97
N LEU A 178 1.27 -3.81 -6.97
CA LEU A 178 2.64 -4.26 -6.73
C LEU A 178 2.73 -5.74 -6.34
N CYS A 179 1.75 -6.26 -5.61
CA CYS A 179 1.65 -7.69 -5.29
C CYS A 179 1.52 -8.55 -6.56
N TYR A 180 0.69 -8.11 -7.52
CA TYR A 180 0.55 -8.78 -8.81
C TYR A 180 1.85 -8.71 -9.62
N LEU A 181 2.40 -7.51 -9.78
CA LEU A 181 3.59 -7.26 -10.60
C LEU A 181 4.83 -7.99 -10.11
N ASP A 182 4.98 -8.16 -8.78
CA ASP A 182 6.11 -8.90 -8.23
C ASP A 182 6.00 -10.42 -8.46
N ARG A 183 4.79 -10.97 -8.55
CA ARG A 183 4.55 -12.42 -8.63
C ARG A 183 4.28 -12.91 -10.03
N VAL A 184 3.83 -12.04 -10.93
CA VAL A 184 3.55 -12.37 -12.32
C VAL A 184 4.59 -11.70 -13.20
N THR A 185 5.57 -12.48 -13.67
CA THR A 185 6.60 -12.05 -14.63
C THR A 185 6.24 -12.49 -16.04
N GLN A 186 6.46 -11.63 -17.04
CA GLN A 186 6.31 -11.96 -18.47
C GLN A 186 7.70 -12.18 -19.07
N ASP A 187 8.09 -13.44 -19.31
CA ASP A 187 9.40 -13.92 -19.81
C ASP A 187 10.64 -13.50 -19.00
N LYS A 188 10.83 -12.19 -18.81
CA LYS A 188 11.93 -11.57 -18.09
C LYS A 188 11.40 -10.54 -17.10
N ARG A 189 12.07 -10.44 -15.95
CA ARG A 189 11.79 -9.41 -14.94
C ARG A 189 12.48 -8.11 -15.35
N HIS A 190 11.70 -7.14 -15.85
CA HIS A 190 12.21 -5.82 -16.26
C HIS A 190 12.57 -4.92 -15.08
N VAL A 191 11.82 -5.01 -13.98
CA VAL A 191 12.08 -4.26 -12.75
C VAL A 191 12.76 -5.18 -11.73
N PRO A 192 14.05 -4.96 -11.40
CA PRO A 192 14.75 -5.75 -10.40
C PRO A 192 14.00 -5.72 -9.05
N ARG A 193 13.96 -6.86 -8.37
CA ARG A 193 13.28 -6.94 -7.08
C ARG A 193 14.08 -6.16 -6.02
N THR A 194 13.46 -5.14 -5.44
CA THR A 194 13.99 -4.37 -4.31
C THR A 194 13.29 -4.73 -3.01
N PHE A 195 13.85 -4.30 -1.88
CA PHE A 195 13.13 -4.28 -0.62
C PHE A 195 13.15 -2.88 0.00
N PRO A 196 11.97 -2.31 0.35
CA PRO A 196 10.64 -2.75 -0.06
C PRO A 196 10.42 -2.70 -1.59
N LEU A 197 9.41 -3.42 -2.09
CA LEU A 197 9.16 -3.54 -3.53
C LEU A 197 8.89 -2.18 -4.17
N MET A 198 8.12 -1.32 -3.51
CA MET A 198 7.74 0.01 -4.01
C MET A 198 8.93 0.84 -4.51
N LYS A 199 10.15 0.64 -3.99
CA LYS A 199 11.37 1.38 -4.40
C LYS A 199 11.73 1.18 -5.87
N GLY A 200 11.42 0.02 -6.45
CA GLY A 200 11.75 -0.31 -7.84
C GLY A 200 10.70 0.13 -8.86
N TRP A 201 9.49 0.50 -8.40
CA TRP A 201 8.35 0.72 -9.28
C TRP A 201 7.98 2.20 -9.38
N LYS A 202 7.63 2.61 -10.60
CA LYS A 202 7.11 3.93 -10.95
C LYS A 202 5.98 3.77 -11.96
N SER A 203 5.17 4.79 -12.16
CA SER A 203 3.94 4.68 -12.97
C SER A 203 4.19 4.23 -14.41
N GLU A 204 5.32 4.59 -15.01
CA GLU A 204 5.68 4.18 -16.37
C GLU A 204 5.94 2.67 -16.45
N HIS A 205 6.44 2.04 -15.38
CA HIS A 205 6.58 0.58 -15.33
C HIS A 205 5.22 -0.13 -15.24
N LEU A 206 4.27 0.48 -14.53
CA LEU A 206 2.90 -0.03 -14.45
C LEU A 206 2.21 0.12 -15.82
N GLN A 207 2.33 1.29 -16.46
CA GLN A 207 1.75 1.54 -17.79
C GLN A 207 2.32 0.59 -18.84
N ALA A 208 3.64 0.44 -18.90
CA ALA A 208 4.28 -0.49 -19.84
C ALA A 208 3.78 -1.94 -19.64
N ARG A 209 3.40 -2.31 -18.41
CA ARG A 209 2.80 -3.61 -18.14
C ARG A 209 1.38 -3.72 -18.68
N GLU A 210 0.54 -2.70 -18.46
CA GLU A 210 -0.82 -2.66 -19.01
C GLU A 210 -0.80 -2.69 -20.54
N ASP A 211 0.03 -1.88 -21.18
CA ASP A 211 0.13 -1.81 -22.63
C ASP A 211 0.51 -3.18 -23.21
N LYS A 212 1.49 -3.86 -22.59
CA LYS A 212 1.91 -5.19 -23.00
C LYS A 212 0.81 -6.23 -22.82
N GLU A 213 0.19 -6.32 -21.64
CA GLU A 213 -0.90 -7.28 -21.39
C GLU A 213 -2.12 -7.02 -22.30
N THR A 214 -2.39 -5.75 -22.63
CA THR A 214 -3.44 -5.36 -23.57
C THR A 214 -3.11 -5.83 -24.99
N SER A 215 -1.89 -5.56 -25.47
CA SER A 215 -1.46 -5.92 -26.83
C SER A 215 -1.44 -7.43 -27.06
N GLU A 216 -1.10 -8.21 -26.03
CA GLU A 216 -1.06 -9.67 -26.07
C GLU A 216 -2.45 -10.29 -25.81
N GLY A 217 -3.43 -9.51 -25.34
CA GLY A 217 -4.74 -10.01 -24.93
C GLY A 217 -4.68 -10.98 -23.75
N VAL A 218 -3.71 -10.79 -22.85
CA VAL A 218 -3.36 -11.74 -21.76
C VAL A 218 -3.51 -11.15 -20.37
N PHE A 219 -4.37 -10.14 -20.21
CA PHE A 219 -4.74 -9.63 -18.88
C PHE A 219 -4.97 -10.79 -17.94
N LEU A 220 -4.29 -10.79 -16.78
CA LEU A 220 -4.46 -11.84 -15.79
C LEU A 220 -4.39 -13.27 -16.35
N PHE A 221 -3.62 -13.51 -17.44
CA PHE A 221 -3.02 -14.76 -17.96
C PHE A 221 -3.34 -15.12 -19.43
N ARG A 222 -2.35 -15.74 -20.12
CA ARG A 222 -2.60 -16.89 -21.04
C ARG A 222 -1.44 -17.90 -21.13
N THR A 223 -0.16 -17.53 -21.10
CA THR A 223 0.97 -18.50 -21.21
C THR A 223 2.30 -17.97 -20.68
N TYR A 224 2.70 -18.19 -19.42
CA TYR A 224 4.11 -18.01 -18.98
C TYR A 224 4.50 -18.90 -17.78
N LYS A 225 5.80 -19.24 -17.71
CA LYS A 225 6.45 -20.05 -16.66
C LYS A 225 6.55 -19.28 -15.34
N GLU A 226 6.26 -19.97 -14.24
CA GLU A 226 6.50 -19.46 -12.89
C GLU A 226 7.98 -19.50 -12.53
N GLU A 227 8.45 -18.44 -11.87
CA GLU A 227 9.40 -18.57 -10.78
C GLU A 227 8.64 -18.36 -9.46
N ILE A 228 8.23 -19.45 -8.81
CA ILE A 228 7.77 -19.39 -7.41
C ILE A 228 8.99 -18.99 -6.58
N CYS A 229 9.07 -17.72 -6.21
CA CYS A 229 10.14 -17.23 -5.35
C CYS A 229 9.84 -17.52 -3.87
N LEU A 230 10.77 -18.24 -3.27
CA LEU A 230 10.95 -18.59 -1.85
C LEU A 230 10.29 -17.64 -0.84
N THR A 231 9.68 -18.25 0.18
CA THR A 231 8.94 -17.58 1.25
C THR A 231 9.81 -16.60 2.04
N TYR A 232 9.17 -15.60 2.65
CA TYR A 232 9.80 -14.55 3.47
C TYR A 232 10.85 -15.09 4.47
N SER A 233 10.57 -16.25 5.08
CA SER A 233 11.45 -16.94 6.02
C SER A 233 12.81 -17.37 5.41
N GLN A 234 12.84 -17.71 4.13
CA GLN A 234 14.06 -18.14 3.44
C GLN A 234 14.96 -16.96 3.06
N LYS A 235 14.42 -15.74 2.91
CA LYS A 235 15.22 -14.54 2.62
C LYS A 235 15.85 -13.93 3.89
N ILE A 236 15.17 -14.03 5.04
CA ILE A 236 15.77 -13.64 6.34
C ILE A 236 16.89 -14.61 6.73
N SER A 237 16.71 -15.92 6.51
CA SER A 237 17.77 -16.89 6.80
C SER A 237 19.02 -16.65 5.94
N TYR A 238 18.84 -16.36 4.64
CA TYR A 238 19.93 -16.00 3.73
C TYR A 238 20.67 -14.71 4.13
N ARG A 239 19.97 -13.70 4.68
CA ARG A 239 20.60 -12.49 5.21
C ARG A 239 21.33 -12.73 6.54
N ARG A 240 20.82 -13.59 7.43
CA ARG A 240 21.48 -13.96 8.69
C ARG A 240 22.75 -14.80 8.47
N SER A 241 22.80 -15.62 7.41
CA SER A 241 24.01 -16.34 7.01
C SER A 241 25.02 -15.47 6.25
N SER A 242 24.56 -14.55 5.39
CA SER A 242 25.41 -13.61 4.66
C SER A 242 26.12 -12.58 5.57
N SER A 243 25.42 -12.02 6.58
CA SER A 243 26.07 -11.08 7.52
C SER A 243 27.06 -11.76 8.48
N LYS A 244 26.85 -13.04 8.83
CA LYS A 244 27.83 -13.86 9.56
C LYS A 244 29.07 -14.17 8.72
N GLY A 245 28.92 -14.36 7.40
CA GLY A 245 30.03 -14.57 6.47
C GLY A 245 30.91 -13.33 6.27
N MET A 246 30.31 -12.14 6.17
CA MET A 246 31.06 -10.88 6.06
C MET A 246 31.82 -10.52 7.35
N LYS A 247 31.25 -10.80 8.53
CA LYS A 247 31.97 -10.59 9.81
C LYS A 247 33.16 -11.53 10.01
N LYS A 248 33.16 -12.72 9.40
CA LYS A 248 34.29 -13.66 9.48
C LYS A 248 35.44 -13.32 8.53
N LYS A 249 35.18 -12.54 7.47
CA LYS A 249 36.21 -12.02 6.53
C LYS A 249 36.79 -10.65 6.92
N ALA A 250 36.19 -9.97 7.90
CA ALA A 250 36.73 -8.73 8.46
C ALA A 250 37.60 -8.96 9.72
N LEU A 251 37.82 -10.23 10.09
CA LEU A 251 38.56 -10.68 11.27
C LEU A 251 39.59 -11.77 10.95
N MET A 252 39.93 -11.91 9.66
CA MET A 252 41.07 -12.64 9.10
C MET A 252 41.86 -11.67 8.24
#